data_AF-A0A851PAT6-F1
#
_entry.id   AF-A0A851PAT6-F1
#
_cell.length_a   1.000
_cell.length_b   1.000
_cell.length_c   1.000
_cell.angle_alpha   90.00
_cell.angle_beta   90.00
_cell.angle_gamma   90.00
#
_symmetry.space_group_name_H-M   'P 1'
#
loop_
_entity.id
_entity.type
_entity.pdbx_description
1 polymer ?
#
loop_
_entity_poly.entity_id
_entity_poly.type
_entity_poly.pdbx_seq_one_letter_code
_entity_poly.pdbx_strand_id
1 'polypeptide(L)'
;GCLQRYVEATGTAALQELLRGCGGRGCLLDNLAAGAQRDAQVEELLELVRGLQGGDAGAHYTNALYARATELLERNDISFEEKCELLSRDV
;
A
#
# COMPACT_ATOMS: atom_id res chain seq x y z
N GLY A 1 5.22 5.96 22.38
CA GLY A 1 6.39 5.21 21.87
C GLY A 1 6.19 4.99 20.39
N CYS A 2 7.26 5.00 19.58
CA CYS A 2 7.12 4.77 18.13
C CYS A 2 7.32 3.29 17.78
N LEU A 3 6.64 2.83 16.73
CA LEU A 3 6.73 1.47 16.21
C LEU A 3 8.18 1.03 15.99
N GLN A 4 9.01 1.93 15.48
CA GLN A 4 10.41 1.64 15.19
C GLN A 4 11.19 1.21 16.44
N ARG A 5 11.02 1.92 17.56
CA ARG A 5 11.64 1.53 18.85
C ARG A 5 11.13 0.19 19.36
N TYR A 6 9.87 -0.14 19.12
CA TYR A 6 9.31 -1.45 19.48
C TYR A 6 9.92 -2.56 18.62
N VAL A 7 10.01 -2.36 17.31
CA VAL A 7 10.59 -3.35 16.38
C VAL A 7 12.10 -3.55 16.64
N GLU A 8 12.83 -2.49 16.96
CA GLU A 8 14.25 -2.56 17.35
C GLU A 8 14.46 -3.30 18.67
N ALA A 9 13.60 -3.04 19.67
CA ALA A 9 13.77 -3.61 21.01
C ALA A 9 13.23 -5.04 21.15
N THR A 10 12.15 -5.38 20.45
CA THR A 10 11.40 -6.64 20.66
C THR A 10 11.03 -7.36 19.36
N GLY A 11 11.35 -6.81 18.19
CA GLY A 11 10.99 -7.40 16.91
C GLY A 11 11.80 -8.65 16.58
N THR A 12 11.16 -9.61 15.90
CA THR A 12 11.86 -10.76 15.33
C THR A 12 12.77 -10.32 14.19
N ALA A 13 13.78 -11.13 13.85
CA ALA A 13 14.66 -10.87 12.70
C ALA A 13 13.85 -10.66 11.40
N ALA A 14 12.82 -11.49 11.18
CA ALA A 14 11.94 -11.35 10.02
C ALA A 14 11.18 -10.02 9.99
N LEU A 15 10.71 -9.53 11.15
CA LEU A 15 10.01 -8.25 11.23
C LEU A 15 10.95 -7.07 10.97
N GLN A 16 12.18 -7.15 11.48
CA GLN A 16 13.22 -6.14 11.22
C GLN A 16 13.59 -6.10 9.73
N GLU A 17 13.74 -7.27 9.08
CA GLU A 17 14.00 -7.35 7.65
C GLU A 17 12.85 -6.81 6.80
N LEU A 18 11.60 -7.11 7.17
CA LEU A 18 10.42 -6.57 6.51
C LEU A 18 10.40 -5.04 6.58
N LEU A 19 10.58 -4.47 7.77
CA LEU A 19 10.57 -3.02 7.97
C LEU A 19 11.69 -2.34 7.18
N ARG A 20 12.87 -2.96 7.11
CA ARG A 20 13.98 -2.49 6.26
C ARG A 20 13.62 -2.55 4.77
N GLY A 21 12.99 -3.64 4.32
CA GLY A 21 12.48 -3.77 2.95
C GLY A 21 11.43 -2.71 2.59
N CYS A 22 10.65 -2.28 3.58
CA CYS A 22 9.72 -1.15 3.48
C CYS A 22 10.40 0.21 3.65
N GLY A 23 11.73 0.31 3.63
CA GLY A 23 12.47 1.58 3.77
C GLY A 23 12.27 2.25 5.14
N GLY A 24 12.04 1.47 6.19
CA GLY A 24 11.78 1.97 7.54
C GLY A 24 10.38 2.54 7.76
N ARG A 25 9.50 2.51 6.74
CA ARG A 25 8.15 3.06 6.81
C ARG A 25 7.20 2.10 7.54
N GLY A 26 6.50 2.60 8.56
CA GLY A 26 5.45 1.88 9.27
C GLY A 26 4.70 2.81 10.23
N CYS A 27 3.46 2.45 10.58
CA CYS A 27 2.59 3.22 11.47
C CYS A 27 2.01 2.34 12.58
N LEU A 28 1.72 2.94 13.74
CA LEU A 28 1.01 2.29 14.84
C LEU A 28 -0.44 2.78 14.85
N LEU A 29 -1.38 1.85 14.81
CA LEU A 29 -2.81 2.14 14.83
C LEU A 29 -3.46 1.52 16.07
N ASP A 30 -4.25 2.32 16.78
CA ASP A 30 -5.19 1.84 17.78
C ASP A 30 -6.59 2.00 17.22
N ASN A 31 -7.17 0.89 16.75
CA ASN A 31 -8.50 0.89 16.12
C ASN A 31 -9.63 1.23 17.10
N LEU A 32 -9.34 1.32 18.41
CA LEU A 32 -10.29 1.78 19.43
C LEU A 32 -10.17 3.29 19.71
N ALA A 33 -9.14 3.96 19.17
CA ALA A 33 -8.97 5.39 19.33
C ALA A 33 -10.16 6.16 18.72
N ALA A 34 -10.54 7.25 19.37
CA ALA A 34 -11.62 8.12 18.93
C ALA A 34 -11.21 9.59 19.00
N GLY A 35 -11.94 10.44 18.27
CA GLY A 35 -11.69 11.89 18.22
C GLY A 35 -10.25 12.22 17.80
N ALA A 36 -9.64 13.18 18.50
CA ALA A 36 -8.32 13.71 18.16
C ALA A 36 -7.21 12.65 18.11
N GLN A 37 -7.30 11.59 18.93
CA GLN A 37 -6.30 10.52 18.91
C GLN A 37 -6.37 9.71 17.61
N ARG A 38 -7.58 9.40 17.14
CA ARG A 38 -7.79 8.75 15.84
C ARG A 38 -7.29 9.64 14.71
N ASP A 39 -7.64 10.92 14.75
CA ASP A 39 -7.28 11.85 13.68
C ASP A 39 -5.76 12.04 13.58
N ALA A 40 -5.04 12.07 14.72
CA ALA A 40 -3.57 12.11 14.73
C ALA A 40 -2.93 10.84 14.11
N GLN A 41 -3.49 9.66 14.39
CA GLN A 41 -2.99 8.39 13.80
C GLN A 41 -3.26 8.31 12.29
N VAL A 42 -4.41 8.83 11.84
CA VAL A 42 -4.73 8.92 10.42
C VAL A 42 -3.79 9.91 9.71
N GLU A 43 -3.47 11.04 10.35
CA GLU A 43 -2.53 12.01 9.77
C GLU A 43 -1.13 11.39 9.59
N GLU A 44 -0.61 10.67 10.58
CA GLU A 44 0.66 9.93 10.48
C GLU A 44 0.66 8.95 9.29
N LEU A 45 -0.43 8.20 9.11
CA LEU A 45 -0.57 7.29 7.98
C LEU A 45 -0.59 8.04 6.64
N LEU A 46 -1.32 9.14 6.53
CA LEU A 46 -1.39 9.93 5.30
C LEU A 46 -0.06 10.59 4.95
N GLU A 47 0.72 11.04 5.94
CA GLU A 47 2.08 11.53 5.72
C GLU A 47 2.99 10.45 5.11
N LEU A 48 2.92 9.21 5.61
CA LEU A 48 3.65 8.09 5.01
C LEU A 48 3.24 7.85 3.55
N VAL A 49 1.93 7.84 3.26
CA VAL A 49 1.41 7.64 1.90
C VAL A 49 1.84 8.78 0.96
N ARG A 50 1.77 10.03 1.41
CA ARG A 50 2.22 11.19 0.63
C ARG A 50 3.73 11.16 0.39
N GLY A 51 4.51 10.70 1.37
CA GLY A 51 5.95 10.50 1.22
C GLY A 51 6.32 9.47 0.15
N LEU A 52 5.44 8.49 -0.14
CA LEU A 52 5.64 7.54 -1.23
C LEU A 52 5.50 8.18 -2.62
N GLN A 53 4.74 9.27 -2.74
CA GLN A 53 4.46 9.93 -4.02
C GLN A 53 5.56 10.90 -4.45
N GLY A 54 6.49 11.27 -3.56
CA GLY A 54 7.49 12.32 -3.78
C GLY A 54 8.84 11.85 -4.35
N GLY A 55 9.08 10.54 -4.52
CA GLY A 55 10.29 10.03 -5.19
C GLY A 55 10.16 9.98 -6.72
N ASP A 56 11.18 9.47 -7.43
CA ASP A 56 11.17 9.22 -8.91
C ASP A 56 9.96 8.38 -9.42
N ALA A 57 9.12 7.89 -8.52
CA ALA A 57 7.88 7.19 -8.77
C ALA A 57 6.66 7.98 -8.24
N GLY A 58 6.38 9.16 -8.80
CA GLY A 58 5.06 9.80 -8.69
C GLY A 58 3.91 8.98 -9.31
N ALA A 59 4.20 7.75 -9.74
CA ALA A 59 3.26 6.80 -10.31
C ALA A 59 2.81 5.78 -9.24
N HIS A 60 1.53 5.41 -9.31
CA HIS A 60 1.02 4.26 -8.58
C HIS A 60 1.81 2.99 -8.95
N TYR A 61 1.88 2.02 -8.04
CA TYR A 61 2.44 0.71 -8.37
C TYR A 61 1.69 0.12 -9.57
N THR A 62 2.44 -0.33 -10.58
CA THR A 62 1.90 -0.98 -11.77
C THR A 62 2.76 -2.20 -12.13
N ASN A 63 2.18 -3.12 -12.88
CA ASN A 63 2.83 -4.31 -13.42
C ASN A 63 2.09 -4.76 -14.70
N ALA A 64 2.51 -5.87 -15.31
CA ALA A 64 1.89 -6.37 -16.53
C ALA A 64 0.38 -6.63 -16.38
N LEU A 65 -0.07 -7.12 -15.21
CA LEU A 65 -1.48 -7.36 -14.94
C LEU A 65 -2.28 -6.06 -14.87
N TYR A 66 -1.75 -5.01 -14.21
CA TYR A 66 -2.39 -3.70 -14.16
C TYR A 66 -2.42 -3.00 -15.52
N ALA A 67 -1.35 -3.11 -16.31
CA ALA A 67 -1.33 -2.61 -17.68
C ALA A 67 -2.41 -3.31 -18.53
N ARG A 68 -2.50 -4.64 -18.44
CA ARG A 68 -3.50 -5.43 -19.13
C ARG A 68 -4.94 -5.10 -18.72
N ALA A 69 -5.18 -4.94 -17.41
CA ALA A 69 -6.46 -4.51 -16.90
C ALA A 69 -6.86 -3.15 -17.47
N THR A 70 -5.91 -2.21 -17.58
CA THR A 70 -6.15 -0.88 -18.17
C THR A 70 -6.56 -0.99 -19.64
N GLU A 71 -5.84 -1.77 -20.46
CA GLU A 71 -6.21 -2.02 -21.86
C GLU A 71 -7.62 -2.62 -22.02
N LEU A 72 -7.97 -3.60 -21.18
CA LEU A 72 -9.28 -4.24 -21.21
C LEU A 72 -10.38 -3.26 -20.76
N LEU A 73 -10.11 -2.39 -19.80
CA LEU A 73 -11.08 -1.39 -19.36
C LEU A 73 -11.43 -0.40 -20.47
N GLU A 74 -10.48 -0.02 -21.32
CA GLU A 74 -10.69 0.89 -22.47
C GLU A 74 -11.52 0.26 -23.60
N ARG A 75 -11.62 -1.07 -23.65
CA ARG A 75 -12.43 -1.79 -24.64
C ARG A 75 -13.92 -1.61 -24.38
N ASN A 76 -14.65 -1.02 -25.34
CA ASN A 76 -16.10 -0.87 -25.24
C ASN A 76 -16.87 -1.96 -26.02
N ASP A 77 -16.15 -2.87 -26.68
CA ASP A 77 -16.69 -3.95 -27.50
C ASP A 77 -17.05 -5.21 -26.71
N ILE A 78 -16.60 -5.31 -25.45
CA ILE A 78 -16.81 -6.47 -24.59
C ILE A 78 -17.35 -6.07 -23.21
N SER A 79 -18.10 -6.97 -22.59
CA SER A 79 -18.69 -6.74 -21.27
C SER A 79 -17.62 -6.71 -20.17
N PHE A 80 -17.95 -6.12 -19.00
CA PHE A 80 -17.05 -6.15 -17.84
C PHE A 80 -16.70 -7.58 -17.41
N GLU A 81 -17.67 -8.49 -17.46
CA GLU A 81 -17.46 -9.90 -17.10
C GLU A 81 -16.48 -10.59 -18.06
N GLU A 82 -16.60 -10.33 -19.36
CA GLU A 82 -15.65 -10.84 -20.35
C GLU A 82 -14.24 -10.23 -20.18
N LYS A 83 -14.13 -8.96 -19.76
CA LYS A 83 -12.84 -8.35 -19.39
C LYS A 83 -12.21 -9.10 -18.21
N CYS A 84 -12.98 -9.43 -17.17
CA CYS A 84 -12.48 -10.19 -16.02
C CYS A 84 -12.01 -11.60 -16.42
N GLU A 85 -12.77 -12.29 -17.28
CA GLU A 85 -12.40 -13.61 -17.80
C GLU A 85 -11.16 -13.59 -18.70
N LEU A 86 -10.90 -12.50 -19.42
CA LEU A 86 -9.67 -12.33 -20.18
C LEU A 86 -8.48 -12.06 -19.26
N LEU A 87 -8.67 -11.25 -18.22
CA LEU A 87 -7.60 -10.91 -17.28
C LEU A 87 -7.19 -12.11 -16.41
N SER A 88 -8.14 -12.99 -16.05
CA SER A 88 -7.86 -14.18 -15.22
C SER A 88 -6.96 -15.21 -15.91
N ARG A 89 -6.87 -15.19 -17.24
CA ARG A 89 -6.00 -16.07 -18.02
C ARG A 89 -4.53 -15.68 -17.99
N ASP A 90 -4.24 -14.45 -17.57
CA ASP A 90 -2.89 -13.88 -17.54
C ASP A 90 -2.25 -13.99 -16.14
N VAL A 91 -2.88 -14.72 -15.20
CA VAL A 91 -2.44 -14.96 -13.81
C VAL A 91 -1.82 -16.34 -13.64
#